data_AF-A0A453GIE9-F1
#
_entry.id   AF-A0A453GIE9-F1
#
_cell.length_a   1.000
_cell.length_b   1.000
_cell.length_c   1.000
_cell.angle_alpha   90.00
_cell.angle_beta   90.00
_cell.angle_gamma   90.00
#
_symmetry.space_group_name_H-M   'P 1'
#
loop_
_entity.id
_entity.type
_entity.pdbx_description
1 polymer ?
#
loop_
_entity_poly.entity_id
_entity_poly.type
_entity_poly.pdbx_seq_one_letter_code
_entity_poly.pdbx_strand_id
1 'polypeptide(L)'
;DPHVLFRGSLHWCTSDYDGECKTIGVFDTRSELFREMRTPVVACCVDLFEMDDMFGVAILDCEKIIDIWVLQDYEREIWVLNHRIELPFAEIRVQCDKYDTYIRSSFYVSVMPGDGELLVLVKFADWLFRVGTDGKLVATLHRKGLDRTYFQLKQSLVSHTFFHALEDYAMNAPPFI
;
A
#
# COMPACT_ATOMS: atom_id res chain seq x y z
N ASP A 1 -6.60 -6.48 9.18
CA ASP A 1 -5.47 -5.96 8.39
C ASP A 1 -5.24 -6.80 7.15
N PRO A 2 -4.76 -6.21 6.06
CA PRO A 2 -4.42 -6.97 4.85
C PRO A 2 -3.35 -8.01 5.16
N HIS A 3 -3.50 -9.21 4.59
CA HIS A 3 -2.56 -10.30 4.73
C HIS A 3 -1.65 -10.39 3.50
N VAL A 4 -0.36 -10.63 3.70
CA VAL A 4 0.61 -10.83 2.62
C VAL A 4 1.12 -12.26 2.63
N LEU A 5 0.99 -12.96 1.50
CA LEU A 5 1.58 -14.27 1.30
C LEU A 5 3.01 -14.11 0.79
N PHE A 6 4.00 -14.56 1.56
CA PHE A 6 5.40 -14.53 1.19
C PHE A 6 6.07 -15.84 1.61
N ARG A 7 6.84 -16.46 0.69
CA ARG A 7 7.53 -17.74 0.92
C ARG A 7 6.63 -18.84 1.52
N GLY A 8 5.37 -18.92 1.06
CA GLY A 8 4.41 -19.91 1.55
C GLY A 8 3.90 -19.65 2.97
N SER A 9 4.15 -18.48 3.54
CA SER A 9 3.62 -18.06 4.85
C SER A 9 2.77 -16.81 4.71
N LEU A 10 1.64 -16.78 5.42
CA LEU A 10 0.77 -15.60 5.52
C LEU A 10 1.27 -14.69 6.64
N HIS A 11 1.32 -13.39 6.38
CA HIS A 11 1.82 -12.37 7.30
C HIS A 11 0.76 -11.29 7.52
N TRP A 12 0.62 -10.81 8.75
CA TRP A 12 -0.21 -9.65 9.08
C TRP A 12 0.36 -8.88 10.27
N CYS A 13 0.18 -7.56 10.27
CA CYS A 13 0.57 -6.73 11.39
C CYS A 13 -0.31 -7.05 12.62
N THR A 14 0.30 -7.16 13.80
CA THR A 14 -0.39 -7.34 15.07
C THR A 14 -0.22 -6.08 15.91
N SER A 15 -1.25 -5.24 15.89
CA SER A 15 -1.29 -3.99 16.64
C SER A 15 -1.86 -4.17 18.04
N ASP A 16 -1.38 -3.38 18.99
CA ASP A 16 -1.93 -3.30 20.34
C ASP A 16 -3.07 -2.26 20.45
N TYR A 17 -3.53 -2.01 21.68
CA TYR A 17 -4.63 -1.07 21.96
C TYR A 17 -4.32 0.38 21.55
N ASP A 18 -3.04 0.75 21.50
CA ASP A 18 -2.59 2.09 21.10
C ASP A 18 -2.43 2.20 19.57
N GLY A 19 -2.69 1.10 18.84
CA GLY A 19 -2.57 1.02 17.38
C GLY A 19 -1.14 0.80 16.91
N GLU A 20 -0.19 0.56 17.82
CA GLU A 20 1.20 0.30 17.49
C GLU A 20 1.40 -1.18 17.15
N CYS A 21 2.06 -1.42 16.03
CA CYS A 21 2.44 -2.75 15.59
C CYS A 21 3.76 -3.14 16.27
N LYS A 22 3.69 -4.13 17.16
CA LYS A 22 4.87 -4.66 17.86
C LYS A 22 5.45 -5.87 17.14
N THR A 23 4.58 -6.75 16.65
CA THR A 23 4.95 -7.99 15.98
C THR A 23 4.23 -8.12 14.64
N ILE A 24 4.67 -9.08 13.84
CA ILE A 24 3.99 -9.54 12.64
C ILE A 24 3.60 -10.99 12.92
N GLY A 25 2.30 -11.28 12.85
CA GLY A 25 1.81 -12.64 12.91
C GLY A 25 2.18 -13.38 11.64
N VAL A 26 2.73 -14.59 11.78
CA VAL A 26 3.12 -15.45 10.66
C VAL A 26 2.43 -16.79 10.80
N PHE A 27 1.78 -17.24 9.73
CA PHE A 27 1.24 -18.58 9.60
C PHE A 27 1.92 -19.30 8.43
N ASP A 28 2.72 -20.32 8.73
CA ASP A 28 3.33 -21.20 7.73
C ASP A 28 2.25 -22.16 7.21
N THR A 29 1.91 -22.04 5.92
CA THR A 29 0.84 -22.83 5.32
C THR A 29 1.21 -24.30 5.09
N ARG A 30 2.50 -24.64 5.13
CA ARG A 30 3.00 -26.00 4.93
C ARG A 30 3.09 -26.77 6.24
N SER A 31 3.64 -26.14 7.28
CA SER A 31 3.73 -26.75 8.61
C SER A 31 2.47 -26.53 9.46
N GLU A 32 1.58 -25.63 9.02
CA GLU A 32 0.37 -25.21 9.74
C GLU A 32 0.68 -24.64 11.14
N LEU A 33 1.83 -23.98 11.27
CA LEU A 33 2.30 -23.41 12.54
C LEU A 33 2.25 -21.89 12.53
N PHE A 34 1.89 -21.34 13.69
CA PHE A 34 1.97 -19.93 13.97
C PHE A 34 3.30 -19.58 14.62
N ARG A 35 3.86 -18.44 14.22
CA ARG A 35 4.98 -17.80 14.91
C ARG A 35 4.81 -16.28 14.86
N GLU A 36 5.52 -15.60 15.73
CA GLU A 36 5.67 -14.14 15.63
C GLU A 36 6.98 -13.81 14.94
N MET A 37 6.95 -12.73 14.16
CA MET A 37 8.13 -12.08 13.59
C MET A 37 8.24 -10.67 14.17
N ARG A 38 9.47 -10.21 14.42
CA ARG A 38 9.69 -8.85 14.90
C ARG A 38 9.51 -7.83 13.77
N THR A 39 8.83 -6.74 14.07
CA THR A 39 8.84 -5.52 13.25
C THR A 39 10.22 -4.86 13.29
N PRO A 40 10.60 -4.05 12.28
CA PRO A 40 11.85 -3.28 12.33
C PRO A 40 11.87 -2.27 13.47
N VAL A 41 10.72 -1.63 13.72
CA VAL A 41 10.50 -0.65 14.79
C VAL A 41 9.06 -0.78 15.29
N VAL A 42 8.84 -0.50 16.58
CA VAL A 42 7.50 -0.44 17.17
C VAL A 42 6.88 0.92 16.82
N ALA A 43 5.86 0.89 15.96
CA ALA A 43 5.20 2.08 15.44
C ALA A 43 3.88 1.70 14.72
N CYS A 44 3.18 2.69 14.17
CA CYS A 44 1.99 2.47 13.36
C CYS A 44 2.37 1.80 12.02
N CYS A 45 2.15 0.48 11.92
CA CYS A 45 2.24 -0.25 10.66
C CYS A 45 1.12 0.23 9.73
N VAL A 46 1.50 0.73 8.55
CA VAL A 46 0.55 1.16 7.53
C VAL A 46 0.14 -0.03 6.67
N ASP A 47 1.13 -0.74 6.13
CA ASP A 47 0.92 -1.83 5.19
C ASP A 47 2.11 -2.79 5.18
N LEU A 48 1.80 -4.07 4.95
CA LEU A 48 2.76 -5.08 4.51
C LEU A 48 2.66 -5.22 3.01
N PHE A 49 3.77 -5.54 2.36
CA PHE A 49 3.78 -5.81 0.93
C PHE A 49 4.81 -6.87 0.55
N GLU A 50 4.56 -7.50 -0.59
CA GLU A 50 5.52 -8.30 -1.33
C GLU A 50 5.75 -7.60 -2.67
N MET A 51 7.02 -7.39 -3.02
CA MET A 51 7.42 -6.78 -4.28
C MET A 51 8.79 -7.31 -4.68
N ASP A 52 8.95 -7.76 -5.92
CA ASP A 52 10.22 -8.24 -6.48
C ASP A 52 10.93 -9.29 -5.60
N ASP A 53 10.16 -10.27 -5.09
CA ASP A 53 10.63 -11.30 -4.15
C ASP A 53 11.15 -10.75 -2.80
N MET A 54 10.85 -9.49 -2.49
CA MET A 54 11.16 -8.83 -1.23
C MET A 54 9.90 -8.65 -0.40
N PHE A 55 9.99 -8.98 0.89
CA PHE A 55 8.95 -8.69 1.86
C PHE A 55 9.26 -7.37 2.55
N GLY A 56 8.25 -6.51 2.67
CA GLY A 56 8.43 -5.17 3.23
C GLY A 56 7.29 -4.74 4.13
N VAL A 57 7.58 -3.73 4.95
CA VAL A 57 6.62 -3.03 5.78
C VAL A 57 6.78 -1.53 5.59
N ALA A 58 5.65 -0.84 5.45
CA ALA A 58 5.56 0.60 5.48
C ALA A 58 5.11 1.04 6.88
N ILE A 59 5.86 1.95 7.48
CA ILE A 59 5.61 2.46 8.83
C ILE A 59 5.43 3.96 8.75
N LEU A 60 4.36 4.47 9.37
CA LEU A 60 4.12 5.90 9.49
C LEU A 60 4.61 6.37 10.86
N ASP A 61 5.60 7.26 10.86
CA ASP A 61 6.07 7.91 12.06
C ASP A 61 5.16 9.08 12.49
N CYS A 62 5.42 9.61 13.69
CA CYS A 62 4.65 10.73 14.24
C CYS A 62 4.87 12.06 13.49
N GLU A 63 5.94 12.17 12.71
CA GLU A 63 6.28 13.33 11.89
C GLU A 63 5.67 13.26 10.49
N LYS A 64 4.83 12.24 10.24
CA LYS A 64 4.13 11.98 8.96
C LYS A 64 5.11 11.62 7.84
N ILE A 65 6.19 10.97 8.21
CA ILE A 65 7.15 10.38 7.31
C ILE A 65 6.84 8.89 7.22
N ILE A 66 6.88 8.35 6.01
CA ILE A 66 6.75 6.92 5.76
C ILE A 66 8.14 6.32 5.63
N ASP A 67 8.49 5.44 6.53
CA ASP A 67 9.67 4.60 6.42
C ASP A 67 9.31 3.27 5.75
N ILE A 68 9.99 2.97 4.65
CA ILE A 68 9.86 1.71 3.92
C ILE A 68 11.00 0.80 4.35
N TRP A 69 10.65 -0.26 5.07
CA TRP A 69 11.60 -1.28 5.51
C TRP A 69 11.44 -2.52 4.65
N VAL A 70 12.56 -3.15 4.31
CA VAL A 70 12.60 -4.41 3.57
C VAL A 70 13.34 -5.46 4.38
N LEU A 71 12.83 -6.69 4.30
CA LEU A 71 13.38 -7.83 5.01
C LEU A 71 14.52 -8.45 4.20
N GLN A 72 15.76 -8.22 4.64
CA GLN A 72 16.96 -8.71 3.98
C GLN A 72 17.23 -10.19 4.30
N ASP A 73 17.04 -10.59 5.56
CA ASP A 73 17.16 -11.98 6.00
C ASP A 73 15.87 -12.39 6.72
N TYR A 74 15.11 -13.27 6.08
CA TYR A 74 13.81 -13.73 6.58
C TYR A 74 13.93 -14.58 7.86
N GLU A 75 14.95 -15.43 7.95
CA GLU A 75 15.12 -16.36 9.07
C GLU A 75 15.68 -15.65 10.31
N ARG A 76 16.56 -14.68 10.08
CA ARG A 76 17.15 -13.86 11.17
C ARG A 76 16.35 -12.61 11.50
N GLU A 77 15.32 -12.32 10.71
CA GLU A 77 14.48 -11.13 10.82
C GLU A 77 15.29 -9.83 10.74
N ILE A 78 16.23 -9.77 9.78
CA ILE A 78 17.08 -8.60 9.56
C ILE A 78 16.39 -7.66 8.59
N TRP A 79 15.98 -6.51 9.10
CA TRP A 79 15.35 -5.44 8.35
C TRP A 79 16.35 -4.36 7.95
N VAL A 80 16.16 -3.78 6.77
CA VAL A 80 16.94 -2.66 6.26
C VAL A 80 16.00 -1.54 5.86
N LEU A 81 16.30 -0.32 6.30
CA LEU A 81 15.57 0.87 5.85
C LEU A 81 15.93 1.12 4.38
N ASN A 82 14.95 1.01 3.50
CA ASN A 82 15.12 1.12 2.06
C ASN A 82 14.87 2.57 1.59
N HIS A 83 13.75 3.16 2.03
CA HIS A 83 13.36 4.51 1.64
C HIS A 83 12.70 5.24 2.82
N ARG A 84 12.82 6.57 2.81
CA ARG A 84 12.16 7.47 3.75
C ARG A 84 11.43 8.55 2.95
N ILE A 85 10.11 8.64 3.13
CA ILE A 85 9.22 9.46 2.28
C ILE A 85 8.52 10.49 3.16
N GLU A 86 8.92 11.75 3.05
CA GLU A 86 8.22 12.84 3.72
C GLU A 86 6.93 13.18 2.95
N LEU A 87 5.79 13.10 3.62
CA LEU A 87 4.51 13.37 2.97
C LEU A 87 4.30 14.88 2.77
N PRO A 88 3.86 15.34 1.58
CA PRO A 88 3.72 16.76 1.26
C PRO A 88 2.45 17.37 1.88
N PHE A 89 2.31 17.29 3.20
CA PHE A 89 1.09 17.66 3.92
C PHE A 89 0.71 19.13 3.78
N ALA A 90 1.69 20.02 3.64
CA ALA A 90 1.42 21.44 3.40
C ALA A 90 0.70 21.63 2.06
N GLU A 91 1.17 20.97 0.99
CA GLU A 91 0.56 21.03 -0.34
C GLU A 91 -0.82 20.36 -0.37
N ILE A 92 -0.93 19.17 0.26
CA ILE A 92 -2.20 18.44 0.41
C ILE A 92 -3.25 19.33 1.09
N ARG A 93 -2.89 19.99 2.19
CA ARG A 93 -3.80 20.90 2.92
C ARG A 93 -4.26 22.05 2.05
N VAL A 94 -3.36 22.71 1.32
CA VAL A 94 -3.73 23.80 0.41
C VAL A 94 -4.71 23.36 -0.68
N GLN A 95 -4.61 22.12 -1.18
CA GLN A 95 -5.58 21.58 -2.12
C GLN A 95 -6.95 21.30 -1.47
N CYS A 96 -6.95 20.77 -0.25
CA CYS A 96 -8.18 20.43 0.50
C CYS A 96 -8.92 21.66 1.06
N ASP A 97 -8.20 22.66 1.55
CA ASP A 97 -8.75 23.86 2.21
C ASP A 97 -9.61 24.70 1.27
N LYS A 98 -9.48 24.51 -0.07
CA LYS A 98 -10.40 25.07 -1.06
C LYS A 98 -11.86 24.62 -0.90
N TYR A 99 -12.11 23.55 -0.14
CA TYR A 99 -13.41 22.89 -0.05
C TYR A 99 -14.06 22.93 1.33
N ASP A 100 -13.59 23.81 2.25
CA ASP A 100 -14.16 24.04 3.59
C ASP A 100 -14.48 22.74 4.35
N THR A 101 -13.60 21.74 4.22
CA THR A 101 -13.74 20.46 4.91
C THR A 101 -13.10 20.57 6.28
N TYR A 102 -13.95 20.62 7.31
CA TYR A 102 -13.66 20.52 8.74
C TYR A 102 -12.24 20.03 9.08
N ILE A 103 -11.52 20.86 9.82
CA ILE A 103 -10.10 20.81 10.24
C ILE A 103 -9.70 19.54 11.05
N ARG A 104 -10.53 18.50 11.09
CA ARG A 104 -10.30 17.24 11.84
C ARG A 104 -10.52 15.95 11.05
N SER A 105 -10.63 15.99 9.72
CA SER A 105 -10.68 14.76 8.93
C SER A 105 -9.38 13.97 9.08
N SER A 106 -9.48 12.75 9.62
CA SER A 106 -8.36 11.81 9.65
C SER A 106 -7.87 11.54 8.22
N PHE A 107 -6.55 11.46 8.05
CA PHE A 107 -5.95 10.98 6.81
C PHE A 107 -5.67 9.48 6.94
N TYR A 108 -5.69 8.80 5.80
CA TYR A 108 -5.29 7.40 5.71
C TYR A 108 -4.18 7.28 4.69
N VAL A 109 -3.11 6.59 5.06
CA VAL A 109 -2.01 6.26 4.15
C VAL A 109 -2.19 4.81 3.72
N SER A 110 -1.80 4.52 2.48
CA SER A 110 -1.65 3.15 2.02
C SER A 110 -0.42 3.04 1.14
N VAL A 111 0.34 1.97 1.35
CA VAL A 111 1.51 1.65 0.54
C VAL A 111 1.29 0.27 -0.06
N MET A 112 1.42 0.18 -1.38
CA MET A 112 1.18 -1.06 -2.11
C MET A 112 2.12 -1.19 -3.30
N PRO A 113 2.43 -2.42 -3.73
CA PRO A 113 3.18 -2.64 -4.96
C PRO A 113 2.36 -2.16 -6.16
N GLY A 114 3.01 -1.43 -7.06
CA GLY A 114 2.50 -1.08 -8.39
C GLY A 114 3.36 -1.68 -9.49
N ASP A 115 3.23 -1.15 -10.71
CA ASP A 115 3.99 -1.61 -11.88
C ASP A 115 5.45 -1.13 -11.80
N GLY A 116 6.28 -1.90 -11.10
CA GLY A 116 7.73 -1.65 -10.96
C GLY A 116 8.12 -0.59 -9.92
N GLU A 117 7.17 -0.04 -9.18
CA GLU A 117 7.42 0.87 -8.05
C GLU A 117 6.37 0.75 -6.95
N LEU A 118 6.68 1.24 -5.75
CA LEU A 118 5.70 1.35 -4.67
C LEU A 118 4.77 2.54 -4.91
N LEU A 119 3.48 2.31 -4.77
CA LEU A 119 2.45 3.34 -4.80
C LEU A 119 2.14 3.80 -3.37
N VAL A 120 2.39 5.08 -3.10
CA VAL A 120 1.99 5.73 -1.85
C VAL A 120 0.72 6.52 -2.10
N LEU A 121 -0.36 6.13 -1.45
CA LEU A 121 -1.65 6.80 -1.53
C LEU A 121 -1.99 7.45 -0.19
N VAL A 122 -2.37 8.72 -0.23
CA VAL A 122 -2.87 9.47 0.92
C VAL A 122 -4.32 9.85 0.65
N LYS A 123 -5.24 9.29 1.43
CA LYS A 123 -6.65 9.67 1.43
C LYS A 123 -6.88 10.75 2.47
N PHE A 124 -7.52 11.84 2.07
CA PHE A 124 -7.97 12.91 2.97
C PHE A 124 -9.37 13.36 2.56
N ALA A 125 -10.38 13.07 3.38
CA ALA A 125 -11.78 13.27 3.02
C ALA A 125 -12.13 12.61 1.66
N ASP A 126 -12.65 13.37 0.70
CA ASP A 126 -13.00 12.93 -0.65
C ASP A 126 -11.81 13.00 -1.64
N TRP A 127 -10.61 13.32 -1.15
CA TRP A 127 -9.39 13.41 -1.95
C TRP A 127 -8.52 12.17 -1.77
N LEU A 128 -7.91 11.75 -2.88
CA LEU A 128 -6.88 10.73 -2.94
C LEU A 128 -5.67 11.32 -3.67
N PHE A 129 -4.54 11.31 -3.00
CA PHE A 129 -3.27 11.81 -3.51
C PHE A 129 -2.32 10.65 -3.73
N ARG A 130 -1.72 10.57 -4.91
CA ARG A 130 -0.57 9.69 -5.15
C ARG A 130 0.70 10.50 -4.88
N VAL A 131 1.51 10.01 -3.96
CA VAL A 131 2.80 10.59 -3.60
C VAL A 131 3.90 9.69 -4.18
N GLY A 132 4.92 10.31 -4.78
CA GLY A 132 6.09 9.61 -5.26
C GLY A 132 6.98 9.16 -4.11
N THR A 133 7.87 8.23 -4.37
CA THR A 133 8.90 7.81 -3.40
C THR A 133 9.87 8.93 -3.04
N ASP A 134 9.92 10.00 -3.84
CA ASP A 134 10.66 11.24 -3.56
C ASP A 134 9.89 12.23 -2.67
N GLY A 135 8.70 11.86 -2.18
CA GLY A 135 7.85 12.71 -1.33
C GLY A 135 7.04 13.75 -2.09
N LYS A 136 7.15 13.82 -3.43
CA LYS A 136 6.40 14.80 -4.23
C LYS A 136 5.00 14.31 -4.58
N LEU A 137 4.06 15.24 -4.68
CA LEU A 137 2.73 14.93 -5.18
C LEU A 137 2.79 14.60 -6.68
N VAL A 138 2.36 13.39 -7.05
CA VAL A 138 2.39 12.88 -8.43
C VAL A 138 1.03 13.07 -9.11
N ALA A 139 -0.06 12.74 -8.40
CA ALA A 139 -1.41 12.85 -8.94
C ALA A 139 -2.44 13.10 -7.85
N THR A 140 -3.57 13.66 -8.25
CA THR A 140 -4.68 13.98 -7.36
C THR A 140 -5.99 13.51 -7.97
N LEU A 141 -6.83 12.88 -7.16
CA LEU A 141 -8.20 12.47 -7.49
C LEU A 141 -9.15 13.03 -6.45
N HIS A 142 -10.26 13.63 -6.89
CA HIS A 142 -11.34 14.08 -6.02
C HIS A 142 -12.63 13.36 -6.39
N ARG A 143 -13.14 12.53 -5.48
CA ARG A 143 -14.38 11.81 -5.67
C ARG A 143 -15.04 11.50 -4.33
N LYS A 144 -16.33 11.80 -4.25
CA LYS A 144 -17.14 11.46 -3.07
C LYS A 144 -17.28 9.95 -2.90
N GLY A 145 -17.26 9.51 -1.66
CA GLY A 145 -17.48 8.10 -1.31
C GLY A 145 -16.34 7.19 -1.75
N LEU A 146 -15.12 7.72 -1.91
CA LEU A 146 -13.93 6.89 -2.04
C LEU A 146 -13.75 6.11 -0.74
N ASP A 147 -13.57 4.79 -0.87
CA ASP A 147 -13.20 3.96 0.26
C ASP A 147 -12.10 2.98 -0.12
N ARG A 148 -11.31 2.59 0.88
CA ARG A 148 -10.19 1.67 0.69
C ARG A 148 -10.72 0.24 0.63
N THR A 149 -10.29 -0.50 -0.39
CA THR A 149 -10.42 -1.96 -0.42
C THR A 149 -9.07 -2.60 -0.13
N TYR A 150 -9.08 -3.72 0.59
CA TYR A 150 -7.89 -4.54 0.81
C TYR A 150 -7.63 -5.54 -0.32
N PHE A 151 -8.52 -5.59 -1.32
CA PHE A 151 -8.37 -6.44 -2.49
C PHE A 151 -7.54 -5.73 -3.55
N GLN A 152 -6.43 -6.35 -3.95
CA GLN A 152 -5.66 -5.94 -5.12
C GLN A 152 -6.04 -6.82 -6.31
N LEU A 153 -6.37 -6.19 -7.43
CA LEU A 153 -6.56 -6.88 -8.69
C LEU A 153 -5.19 -7.06 -9.35
N LYS A 154 -4.67 -8.28 -9.36
CA LYS A 154 -3.49 -8.61 -10.13
C LYS A 154 -3.88 -8.72 -11.61
N GLN A 155 -3.27 -7.92 -12.47
CA GLN A 155 -3.47 -8.05 -13.90
C GLN A 155 -3.04 -9.46 -14.32
N SER A 156 -4.00 -10.24 -14.80
CA SER A 156 -3.75 -11.55 -15.39
C SER A 156 -3.82 -11.38 -16.90
N LEU A 157 -2.68 -11.37 -17.56
CA LEU A 157 -2.57 -11.47 -19.03
C LEU A 157 -2.83 -12.91 -19.49
N VAL A 158 -3.81 -13.60 -18.90
CA VAL A 158 -4.36 -14.79 -19.52
C VAL A 158 -5.15 -14.28 -20.72
N SER A 159 -4.58 -14.46 -21.92
CA SER A 159 -5.30 -14.19 -23.16
C SER A 159 -6.56 -15.06 -23.16
N HIS A 160 -7.69 -14.45 -22.84
CA HIS A 160 -8.97 -15.09 -22.97
C HIS A 160 -9.34 -15.07 -24.45
N THR A 161 -9.82 -16.18 -25.01
CA THR A 161 -10.26 -16.27 -26.42
C THR A 161 -11.27 -15.18 -26.81
N PHE A 162 -11.96 -14.61 -25.83
CA PHE A 162 -12.81 -13.43 -25.97
C PHE A 162 -12.08 -12.20 -26.53
N PHE A 163 -10.84 -11.94 -26.10
CA PHE A 163 -10.05 -10.78 -26.57
C PHE A 163 -9.47 -11.00 -27.97
N HIS A 164 -9.16 -12.25 -28.35
CA HIS A 164 -8.80 -12.58 -29.73
C HIS A 164 -9.98 -12.44 -30.70
N ALA A 165 -11.19 -12.81 -30.29
CA ALA A 165 -12.39 -12.63 -31.11
C ALA A 165 -12.72 -11.14 -31.36
N LEU A 166 -12.25 -10.24 -30.49
CA LEU A 166 -12.44 -8.79 -30.65
C LEU A 166 -11.42 -8.15 -31.59
N GLU A 167 -10.19 -8.66 -31.69
CA GLU A 167 -9.20 -8.17 -32.66
C GLU A 167 -9.66 -8.38 -34.10
N ASP A 168 -10.35 -9.48 -34.39
CA ASP A 168 -10.97 -9.73 -35.69
C ASP A 168 -12.21 -8.84 -35.95
N TYR A 169 -12.81 -8.25 -34.90
CA TYR A 169 -14.02 -7.42 -35.00
C TYR A 169 -13.73 -5.91 -34.90
N ALA A 170 -12.61 -5.51 -34.28
CA ALA A 170 -12.29 -4.13 -33.90
C ALA A 170 -11.63 -3.29 -35.02
N MET A 171 -11.66 -3.74 -36.27
CA MET A 171 -11.28 -2.90 -37.42
C MET A 171 -12.32 -1.80 -37.74
N ASN A 172 -13.50 -1.75 -37.08
CA ASN A 172 -14.59 -0.86 -37.52
C ASN A 172 -15.44 -0.17 -36.41
N ALA A 173 -14.98 -0.04 -35.16
CA ALA A 173 -15.75 0.70 -34.15
C ALA A 173 -14.94 1.83 -33.48
N PRO A 174 -15.52 3.03 -33.27
CA PRO A 174 -14.82 4.12 -32.58
C PRO A 174 -14.64 3.79 -31.10
N PRO A 175 -13.60 4.34 -30.44
CA PRO A 175 -13.36 4.10 -29.02
C PRO A 175 -14.50 4.72 -28.20
N PHE A 176 -14.99 3.94 -27.25
CA PHE A 176 -16.11 4.28 -26.37
C PHE A 176 -15.85 5.58 -25.58
N ILE A 177 -16.91 6.39 -25.42
CA ILE A 177 -16.98 7.67 -24.68
C ILE A 177 -16.83 7.45 -23.17
#